data_AF-A0A1H1UB66-F1
#
_entry.id   AF-A0A1H1UB66-F1
#
_cell.length_a   1.000
_cell.length_b   1.000
_cell.length_c   1.000
_cell.angle_alpha   90.00
_cell.angle_beta   90.00
_cell.angle_gamma   90.00
#
_symmetry.space_group_name_H-M   'P 1'
#
loop_
_entity.id
_entity.type
_entity.pdbx_description
1 polymer ?
#
loop_
_entity_poly.entity_id
_entity_poly.type
_entity_poly.pdbx_seq_one_letter_code
_entity_poly.pdbx_strand_id
1 'polypeptide(L)'
;MKKRLKWIALALVLLGVVIYLFTSIGASKIATDLVQAYADPNLYENAIIKVNDNETVQTKLGIISPIEKMTIINGDVHYTNDNSTVQTTVKVIGSKGKGKMDIEANWKDDSWIYNKINIRLTDAANTKETIVIVP
;
A
#
# COMPACT_ATOMS: atom_id res chain seq x y z
N MET A 1 -39.80 25.62 22.16
CA MET A 1 -39.21 25.13 20.89
C MET A 1 -38.01 25.95 20.38
N LYS A 2 -38.01 27.29 20.43
CA LYS A 2 -36.91 28.14 19.89
C LYS A 2 -35.51 27.95 20.51
N LYS A 3 -35.39 27.57 21.79
CA LYS A 3 -34.08 27.34 22.44
C LYS A 3 -33.34 26.12 21.91
N ARG A 4 -34.04 25.01 21.61
CA ARG A 4 -33.44 23.78 21.07
C ARG A 4 -32.91 23.96 19.65
N LEU A 5 -33.57 24.79 18.85
CA LEU A 5 -33.18 25.05 17.47
C LEU A 5 -31.80 25.74 17.37
N LYS A 6 -31.48 26.63 18.32
CA LYS A 6 -30.15 27.28 18.39
C LYS A 6 -29.03 26.29 18.69
N TRP A 7 -29.29 25.32 19.58
CA TRP A 7 -28.32 24.27 19.91
C TRP A 7 -28.16 23.25 18.77
N ILE A 8 -29.25 22.92 18.06
CA ILE A 8 -29.21 22.09 16.86
C ILE A 8 -28.42 22.80 15.75
N ALA A 9 -28.68 24.10 15.53
CA ALA A 9 -27.93 24.89 14.56
C ALA A 9 -26.44 24.97 14.91
N LEU A 10 -26.10 25.19 16.19
CA LEU A 10 -24.71 25.19 16.66
C LEU A 10 -24.04 23.82 16.48
N ALA A 11 -24.75 22.73 16.76
CA ALA A 11 -24.25 21.37 16.55
C ALA A 11 -24.03 21.06 15.07
N LEU A 12 -24.94 21.51 14.18
CA LEU A 12 -24.80 21.37 12.73
C LEU A 12 -23.60 22.16 12.19
N VAL A 13 -23.37 23.37 12.68
CA VAL A 13 -22.20 24.17 12.31
C VAL A 13 -20.92 23.49 12.78
N LEU A 14 -20.86 23.04 14.03
CA LEU A 14 -19.70 22.30 14.56
C LEU A 14 -19.44 21.02 13.77
N LEU A 15 -20.47 20.26 13.42
CA LEU A 15 -20.35 19.08 12.58
C LEU A 15 -19.80 19.43 11.19
N GLY A 16 -20.28 20.53 10.59
CA GLY A 16 -19.76 21.04 9.32
C GLY A 16 -18.28 21.42 9.39
N VAL A 17 -17.84 22.08 10.47
CA VAL A 17 -16.42 22.41 10.69
C VAL A 17 -15.57 21.15 10.83
N VAL A 18 -16.05 20.15 11.58
CA VAL A 18 -15.35 18.87 11.73
C VAL A 18 -15.19 18.18 10.37
N ILE A 19 -16.28 18.08 9.59
CA ILE A 19 -16.24 17.48 8.24
C ILE A 19 -15.26 18.26 7.33
N TYR A 20 -15.30 19.59 7.34
CA TYR A 20 -14.40 20.42 6.56
C TYR A 20 -12.93 20.17 6.93
N LEU A 21 -12.60 20.11 8.22
CA LEU A 21 -11.25 19.81 8.69
C LEU A 21 -10.78 18.44 8.20
N PHE A 22 -11.62 17.39 8.29
CA PHE A 22 -11.30 16.07 7.77
C PHE A 22 -11.02 16.06 6.25
N THR A 23 -11.75 16.86 5.47
CA THR A 23 -11.48 16.99 4.02
C THR A 23 -10.18 17.73 3.71
N SER A 24 -9.79 18.70 4.53
CA SER A 24 -8.56 19.49 4.34
C SER A 24 -7.27 18.77 4.74
N ILE A 25 -7.35 17.77 5.64
CA ILE A 25 -6.17 17.08 6.21
C ILE A 25 -5.60 16.01 5.25
N GLY A 26 -6.14 15.86 4.03
CA GLY A 26 -5.67 14.86 3.07
C GLY A 26 -6.12 13.43 3.39
N ALA A 27 -7.03 13.25 4.37
CA ALA A 27 -7.65 11.97 4.67
C ALA A 27 -8.44 11.40 3.48
N SER A 28 -8.98 12.26 2.62
CA SER A 28 -9.60 11.87 1.35
C SER A 28 -8.61 11.19 0.40
N LYS A 29 -7.37 11.69 0.33
CA LYS A 29 -6.31 11.11 -0.50
C LYS A 29 -5.89 9.74 0.02
N ILE A 30 -5.68 9.60 1.33
CA ILE A 30 -5.34 8.30 1.96
C ILE A 30 -6.44 7.25 1.70
N ALA A 31 -7.71 7.64 1.85
CA ALA A 31 -8.82 6.73 1.57
C ALA A 31 -8.91 6.34 0.09
N THR A 32 -8.66 7.27 -0.82
CA THR A 32 -8.67 7.02 -2.27
C THR A 32 -7.51 6.12 -2.70
N ASP A 33 -6.31 6.37 -2.18
CA ASP A 33 -5.10 5.58 -2.40
C ASP A 33 -5.31 4.11 -1.94
N LEU A 34 -5.95 3.90 -0.79
CA LEU A 34 -6.30 2.57 -0.29
C LEU A 34 -7.36 1.86 -1.12
N VAL A 35 -8.42 2.57 -1.54
CA VAL A 35 -9.47 2.00 -2.40
C VAL A 35 -8.88 1.58 -3.75
N GLN A 36 -7.96 2.36 -4.31
CA GLN A 36 -7.32 2.04 -5.58
C GLN A 36 -6.38 0.84 -5.48
N ALA A 37 -5.53 0.74 -4.43
CA ALA A 37 -4.71 -0.44 -4.19
C ALA A 37 -5.53 -1.70 -3.89
N TYR A 38 -6.72 -1.55 -3.30
CA TYR A 38 -7.67 -2.67 -3.13
C TYR A 38 -8.32 -3.09 -4.45
N ALA A 39 -8.57 -2.14 -5.36
CA ALA A 39 -9.22 -2.37 -6.64
C ALA A 39 -8.27 -2.94 -7.72
N ASP A 40 -6.95 -2.85 -7.53
CA ASP A 40 -5.95 -3.30 -8.50
C ASP A 40 -5.01 -4.39 -7.93
N PRO A 41 -5.45 -5.66 -7.88
CA PRO A 41 -4.61 -6.77 -7.43
C PRO A 41 -3.44 -7.06 -8.37
N ASN A 42 -3.52 -6.61 -9.64
CA ASN A 42 -2.53 -6.94 -10.67
C ASN A 42 -1.15 -6.37 -10.35
N LEU A 43 -1.09 -5.21 -9.69
CA LEU A 43 0.18 -4.62 -9.21
C LEU A 43 0.96 -5.60 -8.31
N TYR A 44 0.26 -6.28 -7.40
CA TYR A 44 0.90 -7.17 -6.43
C TYR A 44 1.11 -8.56 -7.00
N GLU A 45 0.14 -9.11 -7.74
CA GLU A 45 0.25 -10.43 -8.36
C GLU A 45 1.43 -10.50 -9.34
N ASN A 46 1.55 -9.51 -10.23
CA ASN A 46 2.66 -9.47 -11.20
C ASN A 46 4.02 -9.26 -10.51
N ALA A 47 4.07 -8.51 -9.40
CA ALA A 47 5.29 -8.37 -8.60
C ALA A 47 5.68 -9.71 -7.95
N ILE A 48 4.74 -10.46 -7.39
CA ILE A 48 4.99 -11.77 -6.78
C ILE A 48 5.53 -12.76 -7.81
N ILE A 49 4.98 -12.77 -9.03
CA ILE A 49 5.47 -13.63 -10.12
C ILE A 49 6.96 -13.36 -10.36
N LYS A 50 7.34 -12.10 -10.57
CA LYS A 50 8.74 -11.69 -10.77
C LYS A 50 9.66 -12.07 -9.61
N VAL A 51 9.15 -11.93 -8.38
CA VAL A 51 9.90 -12.25 -7.17
C VAL A 51 10.08 -13.75 -6.99
N ASN A 52 9.07 -14.55 -7.32
CA ASN A 52 9.14 -16.02 -7.26
C ASN A 52 10.03 -16.62 -8.35
N ASP A 53 10.24 -15.92 -9.46
CA ASP A 53 11.21 -16.32 -10.50
C ASP A 53 12.68 -16.05 -10.08
N ASN A 54 12.92 -15.33 -8.98
CA ASN A 54 14.27 -15.02 -8.52
C ASN A 54 14.87 -16.15 -7.64
N GLU A 55 15.97 -16.74 -8.08
CA GLU A 55 16.63 -17.85 -7.37
C GLU A 55 17.10 -17.49 -5.95
N THR A 56 17.56 -16.25 -5.74
CA THR A 56 18.01 -15.79 -4.41
C THR A 56 16.83 -15.72 -3.45
N VAL A 57 15.68 -15.25 -3.92
CA VAL A 57 14.44 -15.22 -3.14
C VAL A 57 13.96 -16.63 -2.84
N GLN A 58 13.91 -17.52 -3.83
CA GLN A 58 13.54 -18.93 -3.63
C GLN A 58 14.45 -19.66 -2.63
N THR A 59 15.74 -19.32 -2.64
CA THR A 59 16.71 -19.88 -1.71
C THR A 59 16.42 -19.41 -0.29
N LYS A 60 16.21 -18.11 -0.08
CA LYS A 60 16.14 -17.48 1.26
C LYS A 60 14.74 -17.46 1.86
N LEU A 61 13.72 -17.12 1.08
CA LEU A 61 12.32 -17.04 1.52
C LEU A 61 11.46 -18.20 1.02
N GLY A 62 11.89 -18.91 -0.02
CA GLY A 62 11.06 -19.91 -0.69
C GLY A 62 9.99 -19.28 -1.57
N ILE A 63 8.96 -20.06 -1.89
CA ILE A 63 7.82 -19.58 -2.68
C ILE A 63 7.02 -18.59 -1.83
N ILE A 64 6.89 -17.37 -2.32
CA ILE A 64 6.08 -16.32 -1.73
C ILE A 64 4.61 -16.57 -2.05
N SER A 65 3.78 -16.56 -1.01
CA SER A 65 2.32 -16.71 -1.14
C SER A 65 1.68 -15.42 -1.69
N PRO A 66 0.50 -15.51 -2.32
CA PRO A 66 -0.27 -14.35 -2.73
C PRO A 66 -0.47 -13.36 -1.57
N ILE A 67 -0.39 -12.05 -1.86
CA ILE A 67 -0.57 -11.03 -0.84
C ILE A 67 -2.05 -10.92 -0.50
N GLU A 68 -2.39 -11.16 0.77
CA GLU A 68 -3.74 -10.97 1.27
C GLU A 68 -4.11 -9.48 1.30
N LYS A 69 -5.37 -9.16 1.01
CA LYS A 69 -5.91 -7.78 1.01
C LYS A 69 -5.64 -7.02 2.32
N MET A 70 -5.74 -7.70 3.46
CA MET A 70 -5.43 -7.09 4.77
C MET A 70 -3.96 -6.73 4.92
N THR A 71 -3.06 -7.41 4.22
CA THR A 71 -1.62 -7.10 4.22
C THR A 71 -1.32 -5.84 3.41
N ILE A 72 -2.11 -5.56 2.36
CA ILE A 72 -2.06 -4.30 1.60
C ILE A 72 -2.52 -3.14 2.49
N ILE A 73 -3.64 -3.31 3.20
CA ILE A 73 -4.20 -2.29 4.11
C ILE A 73 -3.23 -1.96 5.26
N ASN A 74 -2.55 -2.97 5.79
CA ASN A 74 -1.55 -2.79 6.85
C ASN A 74 -0.16 -2.40 6.32
N GLY A 75 -0.01 -2.26 4.99
CA GLY A 75 1.20 -1.82 4.34
C GLY A 75 1.30 -0.30 4.29
N ASP A 76 2.33 0.17 3.59
CA ASP A 76 2.44 1.55 3.16
C ASP A 76 2.09 1.62 1.67
N VAL A 77 1.22 2.55 1.29
CA VAL A 77 0.81 2.76 -0.10
C VAL A 77 0.72 4.26 -0.32
N HIS A 78 1.48 4.75 -1.30
CA HIS A 78 1.49 6.14 -1.68
C HIS A 78 1.33 6.26 -3.19
N TYR A 79 0.22 6.85 -3.63
CA TYR A 79 0.02 7.20 -5.02
C TYR A 79 0.42 8.65 -5.28
N THR A 80 1.10 8.89 -6.40
CA THR A 80 1.49 10.22 -6.87
C THR A 80 1.18 10.35 -8.36
N ASN A 81 1.32 11.57 -8.88
CA ASN A 81 1.09 11.90 -10.29
C ASN A 81 -0.29 11.44 -10.79
N ASP A 82 -1.35 11.93 -10.14
CA ASP A 82 -2.75 11.58 -10.46
C ASP A 82 -3.01 10.06 -10.47
N ASN A 83 -2.41 9.37 -9.49
CA ASN A 83 -2.47 7.93 -9.30
C ASN A 83 -1.83 7.09 -10.42
N SER A 84 -1.03 7.71 -11.28
CA SER A 84 -0.23 7.01 -12.28
C SER A 84 1.07 6.45 -11.73
N THR A 85 1.48 6.81 -10.51
CA THR A 85 2.72 6.32 -9.89
C THR A 85 2.38 5.79 -8.51
N VAL A 86 2.88 4.61 -8.17
CA VAL A 86 2.66 3.96 -6.88
C VAL A 86 3.99 3.59 -6.24
N GLN A 87 4.11 3.91 -4.96
CA GLN A 87 5.15 3.41 -4.08
C GLN A 87 4.47 2.66 -2.94
N THR A 88 4.77 1.37 -2.79
CA THR A 88 4.14 0.55 -1.77
C THR A 88 5.12 -0.37 -1.07
N THR A 89 4.95 -0.54 0.23
CA THR A 89 5.66 -1.51 1.06
C THR A 89 4.65 -2.48 1.65
N VAL A 90 4.82 -3.77 1.37
CA VAL A 90 3.94 -4.83 1.89
C VAL A 90 4.73 -5.95 2.53
N LYS A 91 4.17 -6.58 3.55
CA LYS A 91 4.77 -7.77 4.15
C LYS A 91 4.59 -8.95 3.22
N VAL A 92 5.62 -9.77 3.08
CA VAL A 92 5.56 -11.02 2.30
C VAL A 92 5.89 -12.21 3.18
N ILE A 93 5.22 -13.32 2.92
CA ILE A 93 5.41 -14.59 3.62
C ILE A 93 5.77 -15.63 2.58
N GLY A 94 6.97 -16.18 2.71
CA GLY A 94 7.44 -17.31 1.92
C GLY A 94 7.43 -18.59 2.75
N SER A 95 7.56 -19.74 2.08
CA SER A 95 7.56 -21.05 2.74
C SER A 95 8.72 -21.26 3.72
N LYS A 96 9.81 -20.49 3.60
CA LYS A 96 11.00 -20.58 4.46
C LYS A 96 11.20 -19.37 5.37
N GLY A 97 10.44 -18.30 5.21
CA GLY A 97 10.68 -17.06 5.95
C GLY A 97 9.70 -15.92 5.67
N LYS A 98 9.99 -14.75 6.25
CA LYS A 98 9.17 -13.54 6.11
C LYS A 98 10.04 -12.36 5.70
N GLY A 99 9.45 -11.43 4.98
CA GLY A 99 10.14 -10.22 4.54
C GLY A 99 9.19 -9.06 4.30
N LYS A 100 9.74 -7.98 3.76
CA LYS A 100 8.98 -6.85 3.21
C LYS A 100 9.36 -6.68 1.74
N MET A 101 8.35 -6.44 0.91
CA MET A 101 8.53 -6.12 -0.49
C MET A 101 8.27 -4.63 -0.69
N ASP A 102 9.22 -3.94 -1.31
CA ASP A 102 9.09 -2.55 -1.70
C ASP A 102 8.89 -2.51 -3.22
N ILE A 103 7.80 -1.90 -3.67
CA ILE A 103 7.42 -1.77 -5.08
C ILE A 103 7.38 -0.29 -5.43
N GLU A 104 7.92 0.04 -6.60
CA GLU A 104 7.71 1.32 -7.27
C GLU A 104 7.31 1.04 -8.72
N ALA A 105 6.17 1.56 -9.15
CA ALA A 105 5.66 1.34 -10.49
C ALA A 105 4.92 2.54 -11.04
N ASN A 106 4.89 2.65 -12.37
CA ASN A 106 4.12 3.63 -13.11
C ASN A 106 3.05 2.93 -13.93
N TRP A 107 1.81 3.41 -13.87
CA TRP A 107 0.73 3.01 -14.75
C TRP A 107 0.95 3.64 -16.13
N LYS A 108 1.11 2.80 -17.15
CA LYS A 108 1.28 3.24 -18.54
C LYS A 108 0.69 2.19 -19.48
N ASP A 109 -0.06 2.64 -20.48
CA ASP A 109 -0.63 1.80 -21.54
C ASP A 109 -1.40 0.59 -20.97
N ASP A 110 -2.29 0.84 -20.00
CA ASP A 110 -3.12 -0.17 -19.29
C ASP A 110 -2.32 -1.26 -18.54
N SER A 111 -1.10 -0.95 -18.12
CA SER A 111 -0.27 -1.88 -17.36
C SER A 111 0.66 -1.18 -16.35
N TRP A 112 1.08 -1.91 -15.33
CA TRP A 112 2.11 -1.45 -14.38
C TRP A 112 3.51 -1.70 -14.91
N ILE A 113 4.25 -0.63 -15.10
CA ILE A 113 5.68 -0.64 -15.43
C ILE A 113 6.48 -0.49 -14.13
N TYR A 114 7.13 -1.56 -13.70
CA TYR A 114 7.92 -1.58 -12.47
C TYR A 114 9.25 -0.85 -12.66
N ASN A 115 9.48 0.17 -11.84
CA ASN A 115 10.77 0.84 -11.72
C ASN A 115 11.60 0.28 -10.57
N LYS A 116 10.98 -0.38 -9.59
CA LYS A 116 11.69 -1.00 -8.47
C LYS A 116 10.88 -2.16 -7.91
N ILE A 117 11.56 -3.27 -7.66
CA ILE A 117 11.03 -4.35 -6.82
C ILE A 117 12.18 -4.85 -5.95
N ASN A 118 12.07 -4.64 -4.64
CA ASN A 118 13.07 -5.07 -3.66
C ASN A 118 12.44 -5.95 -2.60
N ILE A 119 13.18 -6.95 -2.13
CA ILE A 119 12.81 -7.80 -1.00
C ILE A 119 13.79 -7.56 0.14
N ARG A 120 13.28 -7.04 1.25
CA ARG A 120 14.01 -6.89 2.51
C ARG A 120 13.74 -8.09 3.39
N LEU A 121 14.77 -8.88 3.66
CA LEU A 121 14.67 -10.01 4.57
C LEU A 121 14.49 -9.49 5.99
N THR A 122 13.54 -10.09 6.73
CA THR A 122 13.36 -9.79 8.15
C THR A 122 13.94 -10.94 8.94
N ASP A 123 15.19 -10.79 9.36
CA ASP A 123 15.85 -11.78 10.23
C ASP A 123 15.72 -11.39 11.71
N ALA A 124 15.71 -12.39 12.60
CA ALA A 124 15.70 -12.21 14.04
C ALA A 124 16.95 -11.48 14.57
N ALA A 125 18.03 -11.47 13.78
CA ALA A 125 19.31 -10.82 14.10
C ALA A 125 19.45 -9.37 13.60
N ASN A 126 18.39 -8.72 13.10
CA ASN A 126 18.40 -7.35 12.53
C ASN A 126 19.31 -7.13 11.31
N THR A 127 19.75 -8.19 10.64
CA THR A 127 20.46 -8.10 9.36
C THR A 127 19.50 -7.65 8.26
N LYS A 128 19.70 -6.42 7.75
CA LYS A 128 18.90 -5.85 6.66
C LYS A 128 19.51 -6.22 5.31
N GLU A 129 19.34 -7.48 4.91
CA GLU A 129 19.67 -7.87 3.55
C GLU A 129 18.54 -7.47 2.60
N THR A 130 18.91 -6.84 1.48
CA THR A 130 17.97 -6.43 0.42
C THR A 130 18.33 -7.14 -0.87
N ILE A 131 17.38 -7.88 -1.43
CA ILE A 131 17.47 -8.51 -2.73
C ILE A 131 16.80 -7.59 -3.73
N VAL A 132 17.52 -7.15 -4.76
CA VAL A 132 16.98 -6.32 -5.85
C VAL A 132 16.51 -7.24 -6.98
N ILE A 133 15.24 -7.11 -7.37
CA ILE A 133 14.62 -7.91 -8.44
C ILE A 133 14.45 -7.07 -9.70
N VAL A 134 13.97 -5.83 -9.55
CA VAL A 134 13.93 -4.84 -10.62
C VAL A 134 14.70 -3.60 -10.10
N PRO A 135 15.78 -3.20 -10.78
CA PRO A 135 16.55 -2.02 -10.43
C PRO A 135 15.86 -0.71 -10.81
#